data_AF-A0A4Z0BM83-F1
#
_entry.id   AF-A0A4Z0BM83-F1
#
_cell.length_a   1.000
_cell.length_b   1.000
_cell.length_c   1.000
_cell.angle_alpha   90.00
_cell.angle_beta   90.00
_cell.angle_gamma   90.00
#
_symmetry.space_group_name_H-M   'P 1'
#
loop_
_entity.id
_entity.type
_entity.pdbx_description
1 polymer ?
#
loop_
_entity_poly.entity_id
_entity_poly.type
_entity_poly.pdbx_seq_one_letter_code
_entity_poly.pdbx_strand_id
1 'polypeptide(L)'
;MPKYVIEREIPNAGKLSPQELQAVAQKSCDVLRSMGPRVNWQQSYVTDDKVYCVYIADSEKDVLEHAEKGGFPANRISRVSAVIDGATAV
;
A
#
# COMPACT_ATOMS: atom_id res chain seq x y z
N MET A 1 5.16 -13.48 -7.75
CA MET A 1 4.40 -12.22 -7.75
C MET A 1 5.33 -11.06 -7.41
N PRO A 2 5.46 -10.04 -8.27
CA PRO A 2 6.28 -8.87 -7.99
C PRO A 2 5.83 -8.08 -6.75
N LYS A 3 6.80 -7.39 -6.12
CA LYS A 3 6.56 -6.46 -5.01
C LYS A 3 6.48 -5.03 -5.54
N TYR A 4 5.57 -4.24 -4.99
CA TYR A 4 5.34 -2.84 -5.34
C TYR A 4 5.37 -1.97 -4.08
N VAL A 5 5.92 -0.77 -4.23
CA VAL A 5 5.81 0.31 -3.25
C VAL A 5 4.94 1.41 -3.86
N ILE A 6 3.90 1.81 -3.13
CA ILE A 6 2.95 2.82 -3.56
C ILE A 6 3.13 4.04 -2.67
N GLU A 7 3.32 5.20 -3.28
CA GLU A 7 3.35 6.49 -2.60
C GLU A 7 1.95 7.13 -2.70
N ARG A 8 1.40 7.51 -1.55
CA ARG A 8 0.07 8.13 -1.43
C ARG A 8 0.22 9.48 -0.74
N GLU A 9 -0.17 10.55 -1.42
CA GLU A 9 -0.19 11.89 -0.83
C GLU A 9 -1.50 12.08 -0.06
N ILE A 10 -1.39 12.19 1.27
CA ILE A 10 -2.51 12.34 2.19
C ILE A 10 -2.09 13.41 3.21
N PRO A 11 -2.52 14.67 3.02
CA PRO A 11 -2.14 15.75 3.91
C PRO A 11 -2.48 15.43 5.36
N ASN A 12 -1.56 15.70 6.28
CA ASN A 12 -1.69 15.41 7.71
C ASN A 12 -1.95 13.93 8.05
N ALA A 13 -1.54 12.98 7.20
CA ALA A 13 -1.64 11.55 7.49
C ALA A 13 -1.04 11.16 8.85
N GLY A 14 0.06 11.80 9.26
CA GLY A 14 0.70 11.55 10.56
C GLY A 14 -0.13 11.99 11.77
N LYS A 15 -1.18 12.79 11.56
CA LYS A 15 -2.10 13.24 12.62
C LYS A 15 -3.37 12.38 12.71
N LEU A 16 -3.53 11.39 11.83
CA LEU A 16 -4.66 10.47 11.90
C LEU A 16 -4.62 9.69 13.21
N SER A 17 -5.77 9.61 13.87
CA SER A 17 -5.96 8.83 15.07
C SER A 17 -5.83 7.32 14.79
N PRO A 18 -5.52 6.50 15.81
CA PRO A 18 -5.52 5.05 15.67
C PRO A 18 -6.82 4.48 15.09
N GLN A 19 -7.97 5.08 15.42
CA GLN A 19 -9.29 4.69 14.92
C GLN A 19 -9.44 5.00 13.42
N GLU A 20 -8.98 6.16 12.96
CA GLU A 20 -8.98 6.52 11.54
C GLU A 20 -8.06 5.59 10.74
N LEU A 21 -6.86 5.30 11.26
CA LEU A 21 -5.93 4.35 10.64
C LEU A 21 -6.53 2.94 10.56
N GLN A 22 -7.22 2.49 11.62
CA GLN A 22 -7.93 1.22 11.63
C GLN A 22 -9.05 1.20 10.58
N ALA A 23 -9.83 2.27 10.44
CA ALA A 23 -10.89 2.37 9.45
C ALA A 23 -10.33 2.31 8.01
N VAL A 24 -9.20 2.95 7.75
CA VAL A 24 -8.48 2.87 6.47
C VAL A 24 -8.02 1.44 6.18
N ALA A 25 -7.43 0.76 7.16
CA ALA A 25 -7.01 -0.63 7.03
C ALA A 25 -8.19 -1.56 6.75
N GLN A 26 -9.31 -1.39 7.46
CA GLN A 26 -10.52 -2.17 7.27
C GLN A 26 -11.06 -2.01 5.85
N LYS A 27 -11.17 -0.76 5.37
CA LYS A 27 -11.62 -0.47 4.00
C LYS A 27 -10.71 -1.13 2.95
N SER A 28 -9.39 -1.09 3.15
CA SER A 28 -8.44 -1.75 2.23
C SER A 28 -8.66 -3.27 2.22
N CYS A 29 -8.79 -3.89 3.39
CA CYS A 29 -9.02 -5.33 3.51
C CYS A 29 -10.34 -5.76 2.84
N ASP A 30 -11.40 -4.97 2.96
CA ASP A 30 -12.69 -5.28 2.34
C ASP A 30 -12.62 -5.24 0.81
N VAL A 31 -11.87 -4.29 0.24
CA VAL A 31 -11.60 -4.26 -1.20
C VAL A 31 -10.76 -5.46 -1.64
N LEU A 32 -9.69 -5.79 -0.90
CA LEU A 32 -8.82 -6.93 -1.22
C LEU A 32 -9.58 -8.26 -1.24
N ARG A 33 -10.51 -8.47 -0.30
CA ARG A 33 -11.40 -9.66 -0.30
C ARG A 33 -12.18 -9.81 -1.60
N SER A 34 -12.59 -8.71 -2.24
CA SER A 34 -13.30 -8.74 -3.52
C SER A 34 -12.40 -9.00 -4.74
N MET A 35 -11.08 -8.82 -4.60
CA MET A 35 -10.11 -8.94 -5.70
C MET A 35 -9.41 -10.30 -5.75
N GLY A 36 -9.58 -11.11 -4.70
CA GLY A 36 -8.95 -12.43 -4.57
C GLY A 36 -7.45 -12.34 -4.29
N PRO A 37 -6.69 -13.44 -4.47
CA PRO A 37 -5.30 -13.55 -4.04
C PRO A 37 -4.29 -12.81 -4.93
N ARG A 38 -4.75 -12.15 -6.01
CA ARG A 38 -3.90 -11.46 -7.00
C ARG A 38 -3.22 -10.21 -6.46
N VAL A 39 -3.74 -9.67 -5.36
CA VAL A 39 -3.20 -8.49 -4.66
C VAL A 39 -3.14 -8.81 -3.18
N ASN A 40 -1.98 -8.61 -2.59
CA ASN A 40 -1.74 -8.81 -1.18
C ASN A 40 -1.08 -7.56 -0.61
N TRP A 41 -1.81 -6.82 0.23
CA TRP A 41 -1.26 -5.73 1.01
C TRP A 41 -0.46 -6.27 2.19
N GLN A 42 0.83 -5.92 2.25
CA GLN A 42 1.72 -6.37 3.33
C GLN A 42 1.65 -5.45 4.54
N GLN A 43 1.90 -4.15 4.30
CA GLN A 43 1.93 -3.13 5.35
C GLN A 43 1.91 -1.73 4.74
N SER A 44 1.65 -0.73 5.59
CA SER A 44 1.74 0.68 5.25
C SER A 44 2.57 1.43 6.30
N TYR A 45 3.40 2.36 5.84
CA TYR A 45 4.12 3.30 6.67
C TYR A 45 3.44 4.66 6.54
N VAL A 46 2.95 5.17 7.67
CA VAL A 46 2.33 6.49 7.75
C VAL A 46 3.40 7.50 8.16
N THR A 47 3.52 8.57 7.40
CA THR A 47 4.39 9.73 7.67
C THR A 47 3.53 10.99 7.77
N ASP A 48 4.14 12.16 7.99
CA ASP A 48 3.41 13.41 8.21
C ASP A 48 2.34 13.70 7.16
N ASP A 49 2.70 13.62 5.87
CA ASP A 49 1.81 13.96 4.74
C ASP A 49 1.72 12.87 3.65
N LYS A 50 2.34 11.72 3.90
CA LYS A 50 2.36 10.61 2.95
C LYS A 50 2.15 9.27 3.63
N VAL A 51 1.56 8.34 2.89
CA VAL A 51 1.50 6.94 3.25
C VAL A 51 2.21 6.11 2.18
N TYR A 52 3.14 5.28 2.60
CA TYR A 52 3.86 4.34 1.74
C TYR A 52 3.31 2.96 1.98
N CYS A 53 2.77 2.32 0.95
CA CYS A 53 2.23 0.98 1.09
C CYS A 53 3.08 -0.05 0.34
N VAL A 54 3.26 -1.22 0.92
CA VAL A 54 3.96 -2.34 0.29
C VAL A 54 2.95 -3.39 -0.11
N TYR A 55 2.96 -3.79 -1.38
CA TYR A 55 2.07 -4.80 -1.95
C TYR A 55 2.87 -5.88 -2.65
N ILE A 56 2.33 -7.10 -2.66
CA ILE A 56 2.70 -8.16 -3.58
C ILE A 56 1.51 -8.35 -4.51
N ALA A 57 1.70 -8.23 -5.82
CA ALA A 57 0.63 -8.33 -6.79
C ALA A 57 1.11 -8.96 -8.10
N ASP A 58 0.19 -9.47 -8.92
CA ASP A 58 0.52 -10.03 -10.23
C ASP A 58 0.97 -8.96 -11.22
N SER A 59 0.37 -7.77 -11.14
CA SER A 59 0.71 -6.62 -12.00
C SER A 59 0.50 -5.28 -11.29
N GLU A 60 1.06 -4.21 -11.88
CA GLU A 60 0.80 -2.82 -11.46
C GLU A 60 -0.68 -2.46 -11.63
N LYS A 61 -1.35 -3.02 -12.64
CA LYS A 61 -2.77 -2.81 -12.88
C LYS A 61 -3.63 -3.31 -11.72
N ASP A 62 -3.28 -4.45 -11.12
CA ASP A 62 -4.04 -4.97 -9.97
C ASP A 62 -3.86 -4.07 -8.73
N VAL A 63 -2.68 -3.46 -8.55
CA VAL A 63 -2.45 -2.46 -7.48
C VAL A 63 -3.28 -1.19 -7.72
N LEU A 64 -3.36 -0.73 -8.98
CA LEU A 64 -4.15 0.42 -9.37
C LEU A 64 -5.65 0.15 -9.18
N GLU A 65 -6.15 -1.01 -9.61
CA GLU A 65 -7.55 -1.41 -9.42
C GLU A 65 -7.93 -1.43 -7.93
N HIS A 66 -7.03 -1.89 -7.04
CA HIS A 66 -7.25 -1.84 -5.60
C HIS A 66 -7.37 -0.39 -5.09
N ALA A 67 -6.49 0.50 -5.54
CA ALA A 67 -6.52 1.90 -5.16
C ALA A 67 -7.82 2.59 -5.64
N GLU A 68 -8.24 2.34 -6.88
CA GLU A 68 -9.48 2.86 -7.46
C GLU A 68 -10.72 2.38 -6.69
N LYS A 69 -10.84 1.06 -6.46
CA LYS A 69 -11.97 0.48 -5.70
C LYS A 69 -11.99 0.94 -4.24
N GLY A 70 -10.83 1.13 -3.64
CA GLY A 70 -10.69 1.65 -2.28
C GLY A 70 -10.85 3.16 -2.15
N GLY A 71 -10.90 3.90 -3.27
CA GLY A 71 -10.88 5.37 -3.26
C GLY A 71 -9.63 5.93 -2.57
N PHE A 72 -8.50 5.24 -2.71
CA PHE A 72 -7.22 5.66 -2.15
C PHE A 72 -6.37 6.28 -3.27
N PRO A 73 -5.67 7.39 -3.02
CA PRO A 73 -4.76 7.95 -4.01
C PRO A 73 -3.59 6.98 -4.24
N ALA A 74 -3.22 6.74 -5.50
CA ALA A 74 -2.03 5.99 -5.88
C ALA A 74 -1.14 6.87 -6.75
N ASN A 75 -0.61 7.94 -6.15
CA ASN A 75 0.14 8.99 -6.86
C ASN A 75 1.33 8.41 -7.63
N ARG A 76 1.99 7.41 -7.06
CA ARG A 76 3.08 6.69 -7.73
C ARG A 76 3.09 5.22 -7.33
N ILE A 77 3.19 4.34 -8.32
CA ILE A 77 3.37 2.91 -8.13
C ILE A 77 4.76 2.54 -8.67
N SER A 78 5.60 1.96 -7.81
CA SER A 78 6.96 1.57 -8.18
C SER A 78 7.15 0.08 -7.97
N ARG A 79 7.51 -0.64 -9.04
CA ARG A 79 7.94 -2.03 -8.92
C ARG A 79 9.28 -2.10 -8.19
N VAL A 80 9.37 -2.94 -7.17
CA VAL A 80 10.60 -3.19 -6.44
C VAL A 80 11.51 -4.10 -7.26
N SER A 81 12.71 -3.64 -7.57
CA SER A 81 13.74 -4.41 -8.28
C SER A 81 14.61 -5.24 -7.34
N ALA A 82 14.89 -4.73 -6.15
CA ALA A 82 15.65 -5.39 -5.10
C ALA A 82 15.21 -4.89 -3.71
N VAL A 83 15.40 -5.71 -2.69
CA VAL A 83 15.25 -5.32 -1.28
C VAL A 83 16.61 -5.50 -0.62
N ILE A 84 17.08 -4.46 0.07
CA ILE A 84 18.28 -4.49 0.89
C ILE A 84 17.88 -4.20 2.33
N ASP A 85 18.48 -4.91 3.27
CA ASP A 85 18.31 -4.73 4.70
C ASP A 85 19.61 -5.10 5.43
N GLY A 86 19.61 -5.07 6.77
CA GLY A 86 20.80 -5.40 7.57
C GLY A 86 21.33 -6.82 7.34
N ALA A 87 20.50 -7.76 6.86
CA ALA A 87 20.95 -9.10 6.51
C ALA A 87 21.64 -9.17 5.12
N THR A 88 21.46 -8.13 4.30
CA THR A 88 22.14 -7.99 3.00
C THR A 88 23.56 -7.42 3.13
N ALA A 89 23.90 -6.86 4.30
CA ALA A 89 25.25 -6.38 4.61
C ALA A 89 26.17 -7.56 4.92
N VAL A 90 26.77 -8.14 3.86
CA VAL A 90 27.84 -9.15 3.93
C VAL A 90 29.16 -8.56 3.43
#